data_AF-A0A0S8A810-F1
#
_entry.id   AF-A0A0S8A810-F1
#
_cell.length_a   1.000
_cell.length_b   1.000
_cell.length_c   1.000
_cell.angle_alpha   90.00
_cell.angle_beta   90.00
_cell.angle_gamma   90.00
#
_symmetry.space_group_name_H-M   'P 1'
#
loop_
_entity.id
_entity.type
_entity.pdbx_description
1 polymer ?
#
loop_
_entity_poly.entity_id
_entity_poly.type
_entity_poly.pdbx_seq_one_letter_code
_entity_poly.pdbx_strand_id
1 'polypeptide(L)'
;MSLFEEGDGLRTRLDKVENLKDESRLVEVACTAPEAQVRLLAVSRVNADEMLMDIIKKAEELDVRLVAAERISSQQLLARIIRDKENLELIGVCFSRITDKQIIEELAHDTDVNPVARRMAVEYYADESYLADASRAAVAVEDARKSPEAVHAFVEAYGGGIAGVRAIARFRRSEKALRALGTIACRGGEEGGLAIEYLCQGLASPNPSLKECAASELANLSSPETVACLVRSLDKPDLRGPIRDVLRRIDTPEARAALGQNGRAR
;
A
#
# COMPACT_ATOMS: atom_id res chain seq x y z
N MET A 1 -10.25 4.48 45.89
CA MET A 1 -11.72 4.61 45.95
C MET A 1 -12.25 4.44 44.54
N SER A 2 -13.27 3.60 44.35
CA SER A 2 -13.96 3.45 43.06
C SER A 2 -14.46 4.82 42.57
N LEU A 3 -14.28 5.13 41.28
CA LEU A 3 -14.83 6.36 40.70
C LEU A 3 -16.37 6.34 40.65
N PHE A 4 -16.94 5.14 40.52
CA PHE A 4 -18.38 4.92 40.41
C PHE A 4 -18.94 4.36 41.70
N GLU A 5 -20.08 4.91 42.12
CA GLU A 5 -20.84 4.46 43.28
C GLU A 5 -21.92 3.47 42.83
N GLU A 6 -22.30 2.58 43.75
CA GLU A 6 -23.35 1.59 43.50
C GLU A 6 -24.69 2.31 43.28
N GLY A 7 -25.27 2.18 42.07
CA GLY A 7 -26.47 2.92 41.65
C GLY A 7 -26.21 4.05 40.64
N ASP A 8 -24.96 4.40 40.34
CA ASP A 8 -24.64 5.32 39.26
C ASP A 8 -25.13 4.77 37.91
N GLY A 9 -26.10 5.46 37.29
CA GLY A 9 -26.52 5.21 35.93
C GLY A 9 -25.49 5.67 34.89
N LEU A 10 -25.61 5.18 33.66
CA LEU A 10 -24.69 5.49 32.55
C LEU A 10 -24.39 6.99 32.39
N ARG A 11 -25.41 7.83 32.43
CA ARG A 11 -25.26 9.29 32.30
C ARG A 11 -24.38 9.88 33.41
N THR A 12 -24.63 9.51 34.66
CA THR A 12 -23.83 9.95 35.82
C THR A 12 -22.38 9.50 35.69
N ARG A 13 -22.14 8.28 35.20
CA ARG A 13 -20.77 7.78 34.95
C ARG A 13 -20.05 8.58 33.88
N LEU A 14 -20.73 8.87 32.77
CA LEU A 14 -20.17 9.71 31.70
C LEU A 14 -19.82 11.11 32.22
N ASP A 15 -20.72 11.76 32.96
CA ASP A 15 -20.50 13.09 33.55
C ASP A 15 -19.31 13.07 34.54
N LYS A 16 -19.17 12.00 35.34
CA LYS A 16 -18.04 11.81 36.25
C LYS A 16 -16.71 11.68 35.49
N VAL A 17 -16.67 10.91 34.41
CA VAL A 17 -15.47 10.76 33.56
C VAL A 17 -15.14 12.07 32.83
N GLU A 18 -16.14 12.80 32.36
CA GLU A 18 -15.94 14.08 31.66
C GLU A 18 -15.25 15.12 32.54
N ASN A 19 -15.54 15.12 33.84
CA ASN A 19 -14.96 16.02 34.82
C ASN A 19 -13.68 15.49 35.49
N LEU A 20 -13.26 14.26 35.18
CA LEU A 20 -12.07 13.65 35.77
C LEU A 20 -10.79 14.20 35.12
N LYS A 21 -9.91 14.79 35.94
CA LYS A 21 -8.64 15.39 35.50
C LYS A 21 -7.43 14.50 35.71
N ASP A 22 -7.53 13.48 36.56
CA ASP A 22 -6.43 12.57 36.85
C ASP A 22 -6.34 11.52 35.73
N GLU A 23 -5.32 11.67 34.87
CA GLU A 23 -5.11 10.76 33.74
C GLU A 23 -4.83 9.32 34.19
N SER A 24 -4.25 9.09 35.37
CA SER A 24 -4.01 7.73 35.89
C SER A 24 -5.34 7.03 36.19
N ARG A 25 -6.31 7.78 36.73
CA ARG A 25 -7.67 7.27 36.95
C ARG A 25 -8.44 7.12 35.63
N LEU A 26 -8.18 7.96 34.64
CA LEU A 26 -8.76 7.78 33.30
C LEU A 26 -8.26 6.48 32.65
N VAL A 27 -6.98 6.11 32.82
CA VAL A 27 -6.45 4.81 32.39
C VAL A 27 -7.17 3.66 33.10
N GLU A 28 -7.35 3.75 34.42
CA GLU A 28 -8.08 2.73 35.19
C GLU A 28 -9.51 2.54 34.65
N VAL A 29 -10.23 3.64 34.43
CA VAL A 29 -11.60 3.62 33.88
C VAL A 29 -11.61 3.04 32.47
N ALA A 30 -10.65 3.43 31.62
CA ALA A 30 -10.54 2.93 30.25
C ALA A 30 -10.38 1.41 30.19
N CYS A 31 -9.69 0.80 31.17
CA CYS A 31 -9.42 -0.63 31.19
C CYS A 31 -10.44 -1.46 31.97
N THR A 32 -11.31 -0.86 32.79
CA THR A 32 -12.16 -1.61 33.73
C THR A 32 -13.64 -1.24 33.70
N ALA A 33 -14.02 -0.11 33.07
CA ALA A 33 -15.41 0.30 33.05
C ALA A 33 -16.27 -0.71 32.26
N PRO A 34 -17.43 -1.13 32.79
CA PRO A 34 -18.23 -2.17 32.14
C PRO A 34 -18.86 -1.70 30.83
N GLU A 35 -19.24 -0.42 30.73
CA GLU A 35 -19.82 0.13 29.51
C GLU A 35 -18.75 0.67 28.55
N ALA A 36 -18.80 0.23 27.28
CA ALA A 36 -17.87 0.67 26.24
C ALA A 36 -17.84 2.20 26.06
N GLN A 37 -19.00 2.87 26.17
CA GLN A 37 -19.08 4.33 26.07
C GLN A 37 -18.24 5.04 27.15
N VAL A 38 -18.22 4.48 28.36
CA VAL A 38 -17.45 5.03 29.48
C VAL A 38 -15.96 4.78 29.27
N ARG A 39 -15.58 3.57 28.80
CA ARG A 39 -14.18 3.26 28.44
C ARG A 39 -13.64 4.20 27.37
N LEU A 40 -14.35 4.32 26.25
CA LEU A 40 -13.92 5.13 25.11
C LEU A 40 -13.88 6.63 25.44
N LEU A 41 -14.82 7.13 26.25
CA LEU A 41 -14.76 8.49 26.76
C LEU A 41 -13.49 8.70 27.61
N ALA A 42 -13.16 7.75 28.49
CA ALA A 42 -11.95 7.84 29.29
C ALA A 42 -10.68 7.87 28.42
N VAL A 43 -10.57 7.00 27.42
CA VAL A 43 -9.44 7.03 26.44
C VAL A 43 -9.35 8.39 25.75
N SER A 44 -10.48 8.96 25.32
CA SER A 44 -10.51 10.25 24.63
C SER A 44 -10.02 11.43 25.48
N ARG A 45 -10.00 11.28 26.81
CA ARG A 45 -9.54 12.29 27.76
C ARG A 45 -8.08 12.12 28.18
N VAL A 46 -7.44 11.00 27.88
CA VAL A 46 -6.01 10.78 28.10
C VAL A 46 -5.21 11.47 26.99
N ASN A 47 -4.19 12.23 27.38
CA ASN A 47 -3.37 13.01 26.44
C ASN A 47 -1.92 12.56 26.42
N ALA A 48 -1.41 12.00 27.53
CA ALA A 48 -0.05 11.49 27.57
C ALA A 48 0.06 10.18 26.75
N ASP A 49 0.92 10.17 25.73
CA ASP A 49 1.15 8.97 24.90
C ASP A 49 1.58 7.74 25.73
N GLU A 50 2.37 7.93 26.79
CA GLU A 50 2.77 6.84 27.68
C GLU A 50 1.57 6.24 28.45
N MET A 51 0.56 7.04 28.77
CA MET A 51 -0.67 6.55 29.38
C MET A 51 -1.57 5.83 28.36
N LEU A 52 -1.58 6.27 27.11
CA LEU A 52 -2.23 5.55 26.01
C LEU A 52 -1.53 4.20 25.75
N MET A 53 -0.20 4.14 25.83
CA MET A 53 0.56 2.88 25.77
C MET A 53 0.18 1.93 26.90
N ASP A 54 -0.04 2.46 28.10
CA ASP A 54 -0.53 1.68 29.24
C ASP A 54 -1.92 1.10 29.00
N ILE A 55 -2.83 1.87 28.37
CA ILE A 55 -4.15 1.38 27.97
C ILE A 55 -4.01 0.24 26.96
N ILE A 56 -3.16 0.39 25.94
CA ILE A 56 -2.95 -0.65 24.91
C ILE A 56 -2.49 -1.98 25.50
N LYS A 57 -1.66 -1.92 26.56
CA LYS A 57 -1.13 -3.10 27.25
C LYS A 57 -2.12 -3.74 28.22
N LYS A 58 -3.04 -2.96 28.82
CA LYS A 58 -3.88 -3.40 29.94
C LYS A 58 -5.33 -3.67 29.55
N ALA A 59 -5.86 -2.94 28.57
CA ALA A 59 -7.25 -3.10 28.15
C ALA A 59 -7.46 -4.44 27.46
N GLU A 60 -8.55 -5.13 27.81
CA GLU A 60 -8.90 -6.41 27.17
C GLU A 60 -9.60 -6.17 25.82
N GLU A 61 -10.36 -5.08 25.70
CA GLU A 61 -11.18 -4.81 24.55
C GLU A 61 -10.41 -4.14 23.40
N LEU A 62 -10.53 -4.73 22.21
CA LEU A 62 -9.79 -4.29 21.03
C LEU A 62 -10.16 -2.86 20.59
N ASP A 63 -11.43 -2.46 20.74
CA ASP A 63 -11.89 -1.11 20.40
C ASP A 63 -11.19 -0.05 21.26
N VAL A 64 -11.02 -0.31 22.55
CA VAL A 64 -10.28 0.56 23.48
C VAL A 64 -8.81 0.67 23.05
N ARG A 65 -8.16 -0.47 22.74
CA ARG A 65 -6.76 -0.50 22.29
C ARG A 65 -6.56 0.23 20.95
N LEU A 66 -7.50 0.09 20.00
CA LEU A 66 -7.47 0.77 18.70
C LEU A 66 -7.57 2.28 18.86
N VAL A 67 -8.54 2.77 19.64
CA VAL A 67 -8.71 4.22 19.88
C VAL A 67 -7.51 4.79 20.63
N ALA A 68 -6.93 4.03 21.57
CA ALA A 68 -5.70 4.45 22.25
C ALA A 68 -4.53 4.59 21.25
N ALA A 69 -4.31 3.60 20.38
CA ALA A 69 -3.29 3.64 19.34
C ALA A 69 -3.53 4.78 18.34
N GLU A 70 -4.78 5.00 17.94
CA GLU A 70 -5.15 6.11 17.05
C GLU A 70 -4.87 7.47 17.68
N ARG A 71 -4.77 7.61 19.00
CA ARG A 71 -4.49 8.90 19.66
C ARG A 71 -3.01 9.17 19.91
N ILE A 72 -2.15 8.14 19.90
CA ILE A 72 -0.72 8.31 20.13
C ILE A 72 -0.11 9.21 19.06
N SER A 73 0.61 10.24 19.49
CA SER A 73 1.26 11.21 18.60
C SER A 73 2.71 10.85 18.30
N SER A 74 3.39 10.18 19.22
CA SER A 74 4.76 9.70 19.07
C SER A 74 4.82 8.51 18.10
N GLN A 75 5.37 8.76 16.92
CA GLN A 75 5.57 7.72 15.91
C GLN A 75 6.55 6.63 16.37
N GLN A 76 7.45 6.95 17.30
CA GLN A 76 8.35 5.96 17.91
C GLN A 76 7.61 5.00 18.84
N LEU A 77 6.58 5.47 19.55
CA LEU A 77 5.72 4.59 20.36
C LEU A 77 4.83 3.72 19.46
N LEU A 78 4.30 4.27 18.36
CA LEU A 78 3.60 3.48 17.35
C LEU A 78 4.48 2.37 16.75
N ALA A 79 5.74 2.68 16.44
CA ALA A 79 6.71 1.68 15.98
C ALA A 79 6.95 0.58 17.02
N ARG A 80 7.00 0.92 18.31
CA ARG A 80 7.09 -0.09 19.39
C ARG A 80 5.87 -1.00 19.44
N ILE A 81 4.66 -0.47 19.23
CA ILE A 81 3.44 -1.28 19.14
C ILE A 81 3.53 -2.27 17.98
N ILE A 82 3.99 -1.83 16.80
CA ILE A 82 4.16 -2.69 15.62
C ILE A 82 5.18 -3.81 15.86
N ARG A 83 6.25 -3.54 16.61
CA ARG A 83 7.30 -4.53 16.92
C ARG A 83 6.82 -5.65 17.84
N ASP A 84 5.79 -5.40 18.61
CA ASP A 84 5.21 -6.39 19.51
C ASP A 84 4.31 -7.37 18.73
N LYS A 85 4.63 -8.66 18.86
CA LYS A 85 3.98 -9.74 18.10
C LYS A 85 2.54 -9.98 18.54
N GLU A 86 2.13 -9.50 19.71
CA GLU A 86 0.77 -9.64 20.24
C GLU A 86 -0.20 -8.55 19.75
N ASN A 87 0.30 -7.52 19.05
CA ASN A 87 -0.48 -6.36 18.63
C ASN A 87 -0.88 -6.40 17.15
N LEU A 88 -1.20 -7.58 16.60
CA LEU A 88 -1.45 -7.77 15.17
C LEU A 88 -2.58 -6.90 14.64
N GLU A 89 -3.65 -6.76 15.42
CA GLU A 89 -4.83 -5.97 15.09
C GLU A 89 -4.55 -4.45 15.09
N LEU A 90 -3.49 -4.01 15.77
CA LEU A 90 -3.11 -2.60 15.89
C LEU A 90 -2.15 -2.15 14.79
N ILE A 91 -1.56 -3.08 14.03
CA ILE A 91 -0.58 -2.78 12.99
C ILE A 91 -1.12 -1.75 11.98
N GLY A 92 -2.35 -1.94 11.51
CA GLY A 92 -2.96 -1.09 10.49
C GLY A 92 -3.13 0.36 10.95
N VAL A 93 -3.67 0.56 12.16
CA VAL A 93 -3.84 1.92 12.71
C VAL A 93 -2.49 2.58 13.00
N CYS A 94 -1.50 1.83 13.47
CA CYS A 94 -0.16 2.38 13.70
C CYS A 94 0.49 2.86 12.40
N PHE A 95 0.47 2.05 11.32
CA PHE A 95 1.00 2.48 10.03
C PHE A 95 0.27 3.69 9.44
N SER A 96 -1.03 3.82 9.66
CA SER A 96 -1.79 4.99 9.19
C SER A 96 -1.34 6.32 9.84
N ARG A 97 -0.64 6.23 10.98
CA ARG A 97 -0.16 7.38 11.77
C ARG A 97 1.36 7.58 11.71
N ILE A 98 2.12 6.64 11.15
CA ILE A 98 3.55 6.79 10.95
C ILE A 98 3.78 7.42 9.57
N THR A 99 4.41 8.58 9.57
CA THR A 99 4.83 9.32 8.37
C THR A 99 6.36 9.48 8.30
N ASP A 100 7.07 9.03 9.31
CA ASP A 100 8.53 9.08 9.37
C ASP A 100 9.13 7.92 8.57
N LYS A 101 9.78 8.29 7.47
CA LYS A 101 10.49 7.38 6.55
C LYS A 101 11.46 6.46 7.25
N GLN A 102 12.24 7.01 8.19
CA GLN A 102 13.29 6.25 8.83
C GLN A 102 12.68 5.14 9.69
N ILE A 103 11.57 5.44 10.37
CA ILE A 103 10.83 4.43 11.15
C ILE A 103 10.29 3.32 10.24
N ILE A 104 9.70 3.68 9.10
CA ILE A 104 9.15 2.70 8.15
C ILE A 104 10.28 1.84 7.55
N GLU A 105 11.41 2.45 7.19
CA GLU A 105 12.59 1.75 6.68
C GLU A 105 13.18 0.78 7.70
N GLU A 106 13.32 1.21 8.95
CA GLU A 106 13.76 0.35 10.05
C GLU A 106 12.84 -0.86 10.21
N LEU A 107 11.52 -0.65 10.22
CA LEU A 107 10.53 -1.74 10.31
C LEU A 107 10.55 -2.68 9.10
N ALA A 108 10.90 -2.19 7.91
CA ALA A 108 11.02 -3.01 6.70
C ALA A 108 12.24 -3.94 6.74
N HIS A 109 13.32 -3.50 7.36
CA HIS A 109 14.57 -4.26 7.50
C HIS A 109 14.64 -5.11 8.77
N ASP A 110 13.76 -4.85 9.75
CA ASP A 110 13.69 -5.60 10.99
C ASP A 110 13.17 -7.03 10.74
N THR A 111 14.04 -8.04 10.89
CA THR A 111 13.68 -9.44 10.66
C THR A 111 12.84 -10.04 11.80
N ASP A 112 12.86 -9.40 12.98
CA ASP A 112 12.24 -9.91 14.19
C ASP A 112 10.77 -9.48 14.33
N VAL A 113 10.36 -8.41 13.62
CA VAL A 113 8.95 -8.00 13.56
C VAL A 113 8.08 -9.02 12.81
N ASN A 114 6.78 -8.95 13.08
CA ASN A 114 5.80 -9.80 12.42
C ASN A 114 5.91 -9.70 10.88
N PRO A 115 5.86 -10.82 10.13
CA PRO A 115 5.96 -10.80 8.66
C PRO A 115 4.90 -9.93 7.96
N VAL A 116 3.71 -9.78 8.54
CA VAL A 116 2.66 -8.88 8.04
C VAL A 116 3.08 -7.42 8.22
N ALA A 117 3.55 -7.04 9.41
CA ALA A 117 4.08 -5.71 9.68
C ALA A 117 5.26 -5.37 8.76
N ARG A 118 6.20 -6.30 8.60
CA ARG A 118 7.34 -6.11 7.68
C ARG A 118 6.91 -5.92 6.24
N ARG A 119 5.94 -6.73 5.77
CA ARG A 119 5.40 -6.59 4.41
C ARG A 119 4.76 -5.22 4.23
N MET A 120 3.96 -4.78 5.19
CA MET A 120 3.35 -3.44 5.16
C MET A 120 4.42 -2.35 5.16
N ALA A 121 5.44 -2.44 6.01
CA ALA A 121 6.55 -1.50 6.02
C ALA A 121 7.26 -1.41 4.66
N VAL A 122 7.51 -2.55 4.01
CA VAL A 122 8.09 -2.58 2.65
C VAL A 122 7.17 -1.90 1.63
N GLU A 123 5.85 -2.13 1.71
CA GLU A 123 4.87 -1.48 0.84
C GLU A 123 4.84 0.05 1.04
N TYR A 124 4.77 0.51 2.30
CA TYR A 124 4.80 1.94 2.65
C TYR A 124 6.13 2.59 2.27
N TYR A 125 7.26 1.94 2.54
CA TYR A 125 8.59 2.44 2.18
C TYR A 125 8.76 2.56 0.66
N ALA A 126 8.25 1.58 -0.10
CA ALA A 126 8.30 1.61 -1.56
C ALA A 126 7.44 2.77 -2.13
N ASP A 127 6.28 3.04 -1.54
CA ASP A 127 5.42 4.17 -1.90
C ASP A 127 6.07 5.52 -1.52
N GLU A 128 6.73 5.64 -0.38
CA GLU A 128 7.31 6.90 0.08
C GLU A 128 8.67 7.22 -0.54
N SER A 129 9.50 6.21 -0.80
CA SER A 129 10.69 6.33 -1.66
C SER A 129 10.29 6.77 -3.07
N TYR A 130 9.16 6.26 -3.58
CA TYR A 130 8.58 6.72 -4.83
C TYR A 130 8.11 8.19 -4.77
N LEU A 131 7.46 8.65 -3.69
CA LEU A 131 7.09 10.08 -3.52
C LEU A 131 8.31 10.99 -3.33
N ALA A 132 9.34 10.53 -2.63
CA ALA A 132 10.60 11.26 -2.45
C ALA A 132 11.39 11.34 -3.75
N ASP A 133 11.38 10.28 -4.55
CA ASP A 133 11.94 10.27 -5.89
C ASP A 133 11.10 11.13 -6.84
N ALA A 134 9.77 11.14 -6.71
CA ALA A 134 8.89 12.00 -7.51
C ALA A 134 9.03 13.49 -7.12
N SER A 135 9.24 13.81 -5.85
CA SER A 135 9.47 15.19 -5.39
C SER A 135 10.89 15.68 -5.68
N ARG A 136 11.90 14.80 -5.62
CA ARG A 136 13.25 15.08 -6.13
C ARG A 136 13.25 15.17 -7.67
N ALA A 137 12.44 14.38 -8.36
CA ALA A 137 12.23 14.45 -9.81
C ALA A 137 11.45 15.70 -10.26
N ALA A 138 10.77 16.41 -9.34
CA ALA A 138 10.23 17.73 -9.65
C ALA A 138 11.32 18.81 -9.76
N VAL A 139 12.53 18.55 -9.27
CA VAL A 139 13.70 19.46 -9.36
C VAL A 139 14.80 18.90 -10.28
N ALA A 140 14.85 17.59 -10.50
CA ALA A 140 15.75 16.98 -11.47
C ALA A 140 14.97 16.51 -12.69
N VAL A 141 15.07 17.30 -13.76
CA VAL A 141 14.86 16.84 -15.13
C VAL A 141 15.70 15.59 -15.35
N GLU A 142 15.08 14.40 -15.36
CA GLU A 142 15.23 13.38 -16.42
C GLU A 142 14.34 12.15 -16.16
N ASP A 143 13.43 11.95 -17.10
CA ASP A 143 12.63 10.77 -17.41
C ASP A 143 13.52 9.57 -17.81
N ALA A 144 14.49 9.20 -16.97
CA ALA A 144 15.42 8.12 -17.27
C ALA A 144 14.79 6.78 -16.88
N ARG A 145 14.10 6.16 -17.85
CA ARG A 145 13.85 4.72 -17.89
C ARG A 145 15.11 3.98 -17.41
N LYS A 146 15.01 3.12 -16.40
CA LYS A 146 16.15 2.29 -15.97
C LYS A 146 16.70 1.57 -17.19
N SER A 147 18.03 1.58 -17.36
CA SER A 147 18.65 0.95 -18.53
C SER A 147 18.26 -0.53 -18.60
N PRO A 148 18.15 -1.12 -19.79
CA PRO A 148 17.81 -2.54 -19.95
C PRO A 148 18.70 -3.45 -19.08
N GLU A 149 19.97 -3.11 -18.90
CA GLU A 149 20.95 -3.83 -18.08
C GLU A 149 20.60 -3.76 -16.59
N ALA A 150 20.17 -2.61 -16.09
CA ALA A 150 19.72 -2.45 -14.71
C ALA A 150 18.42 -3.22 -14.42
N VAL A 151 17.50 -3.28 -15.40
CA VAL A 151 16.29 -4.10 -15.28
C VAL A 151 16.65 -5.60 -15.27
N HIS A 152 17.60 -6.02 -16.12
CA HIS A 152 18.07 -7.40 -16.14
C HIS A 152 18.74 -7.80 -14.81
N ALA A 153 19.66 -6.98 -14.30
CA ALA A 153 20.31 -7.22 -13.01
C ALA A 153 19.29 -7.33 -11.86
N PHE A 154 18.23 -6.54 -11.92
CA PHE A 154 17.13 -6.64 -10.96
C PHE A 154 16.33 -7.95 -11.11
N VAL A 155 16.00 -8.39 -12.33
CA VAL A 155 15.32 -9.68 -12.55
C VAL A 155 16.16 -10.84 -12.00
N GLU A 156 17.47 -10.83 -12.25
CA GLU A 156 18.40 -11.86 -11.78
C GLU A 156 18.51 -11.90 -10.24
N ALA A 157 18.57 -10.74 -9.59
CA ALA A 157 18.62 -10.65 -8.13
C ALA A 157 17.41 -11.28 -7.43
N TYR A 158 16.27 -11.41 -8.12
CA TYR A 158 15.03 -11.99 -7.60
C TYR A 158 14.73 -13.38 -8.16
N GLY A 159 15.76 -14.14 -8.49
CA GLY A 159 15.67 -15.55 -8.89
C GLY A 159 15.62 -15.79 -10.40
N GLY A 160 15.82 -14.74 -11.20
CA GLY A 160 15.91 -14.82 -12.65
C GLY A 160 14.58 -15.16 -13.33
N GLY A 161 14.54 -14.98 -14.65
CA GLY A 161 13.44 -15.44 -15.50
C GLY A 161 12.04 -15.00 -15.05
N ILE A 162 11.08 -15.93 -15.14
CA ILE A 162 9.68 -15.75 -14.72
C ILE A 162 9.58 -15.34 -13.24
N ALA A 163 10.44 -15.87 -12.37
CA ALA A 163 10.40 -15.58 -10.94
C ALA A 163 10.73 -14.11 -10.64
N GLY A 164 11.74 -13.55 -11.33
CA GLY A 164 12.08 -12.14 -11.25
C GLY A 164 10.97 -11.24 -11.81
N VAL A 165 10.35 -11.59 -12.94
CA VAL A 165 9.19 -10.86 -13.48
C VAL A 165 8.02 -10.83 -12.49
N ARG A 166 7.72 -11.97 -11.85
CA ARG A 166 6.69 -12.05 -10.79
C ARG A 166 7.03 -11.19 -9.58
N ALA A 167 8.31 -11.12 -9.19
CA ALA A 167 8.76 -10.26 -8.10
C ALA A 167 8.53 -8.78 -8.43
N ILE A 168 8.88 -8.33 -9.65
CA ILE A 168 8.61 -6.97 -10.12
C ILE A 168 7.10 -6.68 -10.11
N ALA A 169 6.30 -7.63 -10.60
CA ALA A 169 4.86 -7.46 -10.69
C ALA A 169 4.13 -7.43 -9.32
N ARG A 170 4.79 -7.80 -8.22
CA ARG A 170 4.21 -7.60 -6.87
C ARG A 170 4.10 -6.12 -6.53
N PHE A 171 4.91 -5.26 -7.14
CA PHE A 171 4.86 -3.81 -6.98
C PHE A 171 3.80 -3.17 -7.90
N ARG A 172 2.55 -3.66 -7.84
CA ARG A 172 1.45 -3.28 -8.76
C ARG A 172 1.09 -1.79 -8.77
N ARG A 173 1.55 -1.03 -7.78
CA ARG A 173 1.29 0.41 -7.61
C ARG A 173 2.47 1.32 -7.96
N SER A 174 3.52 0.78 -8.57
CA SER A 174 4.73 1.54 -8.91
C SER A 174 4.85 1.75 -10.41
N GLU A 175 4.91 3.02 -10.85
CA GLU A 175 5.21 3.35 -12.26
C GLU A 175 6.59 2.84 -12.69
N LYS A 176 7.58 2.83 -11.80
CA LYS A 176 8.91 2.27 -12.10
C LYS A 176 8.84 0.76 -12.35
N ALA A 177 7.99 0.04 -11.60
CA ALA A 177 7.76 -1.37 -11.85
C ALA A 177 7.04 -1.58 -13.20
N LEU A 178 6.05 -0.74 -13.53
CA LEU A 178 5.40 -0.77 -14.86
C LEU A 178 6.41 -0.49 -15.98
N ARG A 179 7.28 0.52 -15.84
CA ARG A 179 8.35 0.83 -16.82
C ARG A 179 9.39 -0.30 -16.95
N ALA A 180 9.72 -0.98 -15.84
CA ALA A 180 10.57 -2.16 -15.87
C ALA A 180 9.87 -3.32 -16.61
N LEU A 181 8.58 -3.56 -16.34
CA LEU A 181 7.77 -4.53 -17.07
C LEU A 181 7.66 -4.17 -18.55
N GLY A 182 7.51 -2.89 -18.91
CA GLY A 182 7.52 -2.43 -20.31
C GLY A 182 8.84 -2.74 -21.02
N THR A 183 9.96 -2.58 -20.31
CA THR A 183 11.29 -2.96 -20.82
C THR A 183 11.44 -4.46 -21.03
N ILE A 184 10.87 -5.28 -20.14
CA ILE A 184 10.84 -6.75 -20.30
C ILE A 184 9.88 -7.14 -21.43
N ALA A 185 8.72 -6.49 -21.52
CA ALA A 185 7.71 -6.73 -22.55
C ALA A 185 8.28 -6.50 -23.96
N CYS A 186 9.05 -5.43 -24.17
CA CYS A 186 9.71 -5.15 -25.45
C CYS A 186 10.71 -6.23 -25.88
N ARG A 187 11.29 -7.01 -24.96
CA ARG A 187 12.22 -8.10 -25.29
C ARG A 187 11.54 -9.34 -25.86
N GLY A 188 10.24 -9.52 -25.61
CA GLY A 188 9.50 -10.71 -26.02
C GLY A 188 9.84 -11.96 -25.19
N GLY A 189 9.53 -13.14 -25.73
CA GLY A 189 9.67 -14.42 -25.02
C GLY A 189 8.65 -14.64 -23.91
N GLU A 190 8.87 -15.66 -23.08
CA GLU A 190 7.96 -16.03 -21.98
C GLU A 190 7.87 -14.94 -20.91
N GLU A 191 9.01 -14.33 -20.56
CA GLU A 191 9.08 -13.21 -19.61
C GLU A 191 8.35 -11.97 -20.13
N GLY A 192 8.54 -11.63 -21.40
CA GLY A 192 7.86 -10.51 -22.05
C GLY A 192 6.35 -10.73 -22.12
N GLY A 193 5.90 -11.93 -22.45
CA GLY A 193 4.48 -12.30 -22.42
C GLY A 193 3.86 -12.10 -21.04
N LEU A 194 4.53 -12.57 -19.98
CA LEU A 194 4.07 -12.37 -18.61
C LEU A 194 4.09 -10.90 -18.19
N ALA A 195 5.10 -10.13 -18.63
CA ALA A 195 5.16 -8.69 -18.36
C ALA A 195 3.99 -7.93 -19.02
N ILE A 196 3.61 -8.31 -20.24
CA ILE A 196 2.42 -7.77 -20.94
C ILE A 196 1.15 -8.07 -20.14
N GLU A 197 1.00 -9.28 -19.58
CA GLU A 197 -0.17 -9.61 -18.75
C GLU A 197 -0.27 -8.70 -17.51
N TYR A 198 0.86 -8.41 -16.85
CA TYR A 198 0.87 -7.52 -15.69
C TYR A 198 0.62 -6.06 -16.06
N LEU A 199 1.14 -5.59 -17.19
CA LEU A 199 0.81 -4.26 -17.72
C LEU A 199 -0.68 -4.15 -18.07
N CYS A 200 -1.27 -5.20 -18.66
CA CYS A 200 -2.72 -5.23 -18.92
C CYS A 200 -3.54 -5.14 -17.63
N GLN A 201 -3.10 -5.77 -16.54
CA GLN A 201 -3.74 -5.60 -15.23
C GLN A 201 -3.62 -4.16 -14.71
N GLY A 202 -2.52 -3.47 -15.00
CA GLY A 202 -2.32 -2.05 -14.71
C GLY A 202 -3.35 -1.13 -15.38
N LEU A 203 -3.87 -1.51 -16.56
CA LEU A 203 -4.92 -0.75 -17.26
C LEU A 203 -6.26 -0.70 -16.49
N ALA A 204 -6.49 -1.65 -15.57
CA ALA A 204 -7.65 -1.69 -14.69
C ALA A 204 -7.41 -0.95 -13.36
N SER A 205 -6.26 -0.30 -13.18
CA SER A 205 -5.96 0.45 -11.96
C SER A 205 -6.94 1.61 -11.75
N PRO A 206 -7.43 1.84 -10.51
CA PRO A 206 -8.23 3.02 -10.18
C PRO A 206 -7.39 4.31 -10.18
N ASN A 207 -6.05 4.21 -10.16
CA ASN A 207 -5.16 5.36 -10.24
C ASN A 207 -4.91 5.76 -11.71
N PRO A 208 -5.31 6.97 -12.14
CA PRO A 208 -5.14 7.43 -13.52
C PRO A 208 -3.70 7.44 -14.01
N SER A 209 -2.73 7.80 -13.16
CA SER A 209 -1.31 7.86 -13.53
C SER A 209 -0.74 6.48 -13.83
N LEU A 210 -1.06 5.49 -13.00
CA LEU A 210 -0.65 4.09 -13.23
C LEU A 210 -1.29 3.50 -14.47
N LYS A 211 -2.57 3.82 -14.71
CA LYS A 211 -3.29 3.41 -15.90
C LYS A 211 -2.64 3.97 -17.17
N GLU A 212 -2.31 5.26 -17.17
CA GLU A 212 -1.63 5.90 -18.30
C GLU A 212 -0.20 5.38 -18.48
N CYS A 213 0.53 5.16 -17.40
CA CYS A 213 1.87 4.56 -17.45
C CYS A 213 1.82 3.17 -18.10
N ALA A 214 0.92 2.29 -17.65
CA ALA A 214 0.73 0.97 -18.24
C ALA A 214 0.34 1.05 -19.72
N ALA A 215 -0.55 1.97 -20.09
CA ALA A 215 -0.97 2.19 -21.47
C ALA A 215 0.20 2.69 -22.35
N SER A 216 1.02 3.60 -21.82
CA SER A 216 2.20 4.13 -22.50
C SER A 216 3.27 3.05 -22.73
N GLU A 217 3.53 2.21 -21.73
CA GLU A 217 4.50 1.10 -21.86
C GLU A 217 4.02 0.05 -22.87
N LEU A 218 2.72 -0.28 -22.87
CA LEU A 218 2.16 -1.17 -23.87
C LEU A 218 2.14 -0.56 -25.27
N ALA A 219 1.99 0.76 -25.39
CA ALA A 219 2.00 1.45 -26.68
C ALA A 219 3.38 1.41 -27.38
N ASN A 220 4.45 1.13 -26.63
CA ASN A 220 5.80 0.99 -27.17
C ASN A 220 6.07 -0.41 -27.78
N LEU A 221 5.11 -1.33 -27.71
CA LEU A 221 5.24 -2.65 -28.33
C LEU A 221 5.18 -2.54 -29.85
N SER A 222 6.27 -2.89 -30.51
CA SER A 222 6.43 -2.75 -31.97
C SER A 222 6.56 -4.09 -32.71
N SER A 223 6.90 -5.18 -32.02
CA SER A 223 7.10 -6.48 -32.66
C SER A 223 5.77 -7.24 -32.85
N PRO A 224 5.57 -7.94 -33.98
CA PRO A 224 4.35 -8.72 -34.23
C PRO A 224 4.03 -9.73 -33.11
N GLU A 225 5.06 -10.36 -32.54
CA GLU A 225 4.91 -11.33 -31.45
C GLU A 225 4.38 -10.69 -30.17
N THR A 226 4.91 -9.54 -29.76
CA THR A 226 4.47 -8.85 -28.54
C THR A 226 3.08 -8.26 -28.70
N VAL A 227 2.76 -7.74 -29.90
CA VAL A 227 1.41 -7.29 -30.25
C VAL A 227 0.43 -8.48 -30.24
N ALA A 228 0.81 -9.65 -30.75
CA ALA A 228 -0.02 -10.85 -30.67
C ALA A 228 -0.29 -11.28 -29.21
N CYS A 229 0.70 -11.19 -28.32
CA CYS A 229 0.51 -11.43 -26.88
C CYS A 229 -0.48 -10.43 -26.25
N LEU A 230 -0.41 -9.15 -26.63
CA LEU A 230 -1.39 -8.14 -26.19
C LEU A 230 -2.80 -8.46 -26.72
N VAL A 231 -2.92 -8.88 -27.98
CA VAL A 231 -4.20 -9.24 -28.62
C VAL A 231 -4.89 -10.40 -27.90
N ARG A 232 -4.14 -11.42 -27.43
CA ARG A 232 -4.69 -12.52 -26.61
C ARG A 232 -5.36 -12.02 -25.33
N SER A 233 -4.96 -10.86 -24.81
CA SER A 233 -5.58 -10.28 -23.61
C SER A 233 -6.95 -9.64 -23.86
N LEU A 234 -7.40 -9.50 -25.11
CA LEU A 234 -8.75 -9.03 -25.47
C LEU A 234 -9.88 -9.98 -25.04
N ASP A 235 -9.54 -11.23 -24.74
CA ASP A 235 -10.49 -12.24 -24.24
C ASP A 235 -11.00 -11.92 -22.82
N LYS A 236 -10.31 -11.03 -22.10
CA LYS A 236 -10.70 -10.59 -20.75
C LYS A 236 -11.69 -9.42 -20.87
N PRO A 237 -12.97 -9.57 -20.44
CA PRO A 237 -14.02 -8.59 -20.67
C PRO A 237 -13.70 -7.22 -20.06
N ASP A 238 -13.14 -7.20 -18.85
CA ASP A 238 -12.82 -5.96 -18.11
C ASP A 238 -11.68 -5.15 -18.74
N LEU A 239 -10.83 -5.80 -19.55
CA LEU A 239 -9.66 -5.19 -20.18
C LEU A 239 -9.88 -4.88 -21.65
N ARG A 240 -10.97 -5.37 -22.25
CA ARG A 240 -11.25 -5.26 -23.69
C ARG A 240 -11.28 -3.81 -24.17
N GLY A 241 -11.91 -2.90 -23.42
CA GLY A 241 -11.95 -1.46 -23.73
C GLY A 241 -10.55 -0.82 -23.72
N PRO A 242 -9.87 -0.84 -22.56
CA PRO A 242 -8.52 -0.27 -22.43
C PRO A 242 -7.50 -0.84 -23.43
N ILE A 243 -7.50 -2.15 -23.67
CA ILE A 243 -6.57 -2.78 -24.62
C ILE A 243 -6.83 -2.29 -26.05
N ARG A 244 -8.09 -2.10 -26.46
CA ARG A 244 -8.40 -1.54 -27.78
C ARG A 244 -7.88 -0.11 -27.92
N ASP A 245 -7.93 0.69 -26.85
CA ASP A 245 -7.37 2.04 -26.85
C ASP A 245 -5.85 2.02 -27.05
N VAL A 246 -5.15 1.09 -26.37
CA VAL A 246 -3.71 0.88 -26.57
C VAL A 246 -3.39 0.39 -27.99
N LEU A 247 -4.13 -0.57 -28.54
CA LEU A 247 -3.91 -1.06 -29.90
C LEU A 247 -4.07 0.05 -30.96
N ARG A 248 -4.97 1.01 -30.73
CA ARG A 248 -5.08 2.20 -31.59
C ARG A 248 -3.84 3.11 -31.50
N ARG A 249 -3.17 3.16 -30.34
CA ARG A 249 -1.91 3.92 -30.16
C ARG A 249 -0.72 3.24 -30.84
N ILE A 250 -0.68 1.90 -30.86
CA ILE A 250 0.40 1.12 -31.49
C ILE A 250 0.37 1.24 -33.02
N ASP A 251 -0.82 1.17 -33.63
CA ASP A 251 -1.06 1.33 -35.08
C ASP A 251 -0.23 0.43 -36.04
N THR A 252 0.27 -0.71 -35.55
CA THR A 252 0.92 -1.73 -36.41
C THR A 252 -0.11 -2.49 -37.25
N PRO A 253 0.29 -3.14 -38.37
CA PRO A 253 -0.61 -3.95 -39.19
C PRO A 253 -1.37 -5.02 -38.38
N GLU A 254 -0.70 -5.65 -37.42
CA GLU A 254 -1.26 -6.66 -36.52
C GLU A 254 -2.29 -6.04 -35.56
N ALA A 255 -2.00 -4.85 -35.01
CA ALA A 255 -2.93 -4.13 -34.16
C ALA A 255 -4.19 -3.69 -34.92
N ARG A 256 -4.03 -3.17 -36.15
CA ARG A 256 -5.14 -2.82 -37.03
C ARG A 256 -5.99 -4.02 -37.43
N ALA A 257 -5.35 -5.16 -37.72
CA ALA A 257 -6.03 -6.41 -38.00
C ALA A 257 -6.88 -6.87 -36.80
N ALA A 258 -6.32 -6.82 -35.59
CA ALA A 258 -7.03 -7.17 -34.35
C ALA A 258 -8.21 -6.23 -34.03
N LEU A 259 -8.14 -4.97 -34.47
CA LEU A 259 -9.24 -4.01 -34.33
C LEU A 259 -10.34 -4.16 -35.40
N GLY A 260 -10.13 -4.99 -36.42
CA GLY A 260 -11.03 -5.13 -37.56
C GLY A 260 -10.95 -3.98 -38.57
N GLN A 261 -9.81 -3.27 -38.63
CA GLN A 261 -9.62 -2.06 -39.46
C GLN A 261 -8.95 -2.33 -40.82
N ASN A 262 -8.71 -3.59 -41.19
CA ASN A 262 -8.22 -3.95 -42.53
C ASN A 262 -9.32 -3.71 -43.58
N GLY A 263 -9.41 -2.47 -44.06
CA GLY A 263 -10.37 -2.09 -45.11
C GLY A 263 -10.59 -0.60 -45.38
N ARG A 264 -9.82 0.33 -44.80
CA ARG A 264 -9.90 1.76 -45.16
C ARG A 264 -8.55 2.31 -45.60
N ALA A 265 -8.06 1.79 -46.72
CA ALA A 265 -7.23 2.58 -47.61
C ALA A 265 -8.17 3.37 -48.53
N ARG A 266 -8.21 4.69 -48.35
CA ARG A 266 -8.54 5.66 -49.40
C ARG A 266 -7.58 6.82 -49.26
#